data_AF-V7HEC7-F1
#
_entry.id   AF-V7HEC7-F1
#
_cell.length_a   1.000
_cell.length_b   1.000
_cell.length_c   1.000
_cell.angle_alpha   90.00
_cell.angle_beta   90.00
_cell.angle_gamma   90.00
#
_symmetry.space_group_name_H-M   'P 1'
#
loop_
_entity.id
_entity.type
_entity.pdbx_description
1 polymer ?
#
loop_
_entity_poly.entity_id
_entity_poly.type
_entity_poly.pdbx_seq_one_letter_code
_entity_poly.pdbx_strand_id
1 'polypeptide(L)'
;MARGGNVHFVRSTSARAVDVLAVAGKPLWRDCETAFARIDELCGDNTSRLFAEPNAKEQEGGRLVVAWFSSFDEEPKQLGELDRGKRSRIESNLAARIEALRPALADREIGGTVGAMLNVADEASIVAVGENAVLTNWGVLPEEARSSRAAFVRHSEQTIGPYLPSGMSPRVPGQAWAALGGFATAGLSPPRRVIAPEATAASTQEAQSTAPARHKQSWLWPIAALSLVFAACLIYAASPGNLVYPEALPPPPTAPLVNNGEVNRSLEERIGKMKRELAKAACEADSSVLGPPLHESGGGTENGASGAARGQAPAPGSPHSLLAALDSATVLVLAPSADSLSTGSGFFVSQREILTNNHVVEGAGGTVFVASKALGRAVPARVVARSASSETGNPDFALLRVDDAPSTVRPLHLSTEIARLDSVIAGGFPSFVMSMDSTYRAILNGDTTGLANLEMVVTQGNVMAMPQGGAAKVITHSANISPGNSGGPLSDACGRAVGVNTFIVLDGGNVQKLNFSLGASDAIRFLSANGVTVAGADQPCNPATGIAAAAGPTEGPVK
;
A
#
# COMPACT_ATOMS: atom_id res chain seq x y z
N MET A 1 8.49 -2.09 -18.48
CA MET A 1 9.12 -3.21 -17.75
C MET A 1 10.41 -3.55 -18.48
N ALA A 2 11.50 -2.85 -18.20
CA ALA A 2 12.81 -3.23 -18.68
C ALA A 2 13.97 -2.71 -17.80
N ARG A 3 14.16 -3.31 -16.62
CA ARG A 3 15.49 -3.53 -16.00
C ARG A 3 15.46 -4.85 -15.23
N GLY A 4 16.37 -5.77 -15.56
CA GLY A 4 16.47 -7.11 -14.99
C GLY A 4 17.05 -7.17 -13.57
N GLY A 5 16.58 -6.30 -12.67
CA GLY A 5 16.92 -6.32 -11.24
C GLY A 5 15.64 -6.32 -10.41
N ASN A 6 15.70 -6.92 -9.22
CA ASN A 6 14.58 -6.83 -8.27
C ASN A 6 14.34 -5.36 -7.93
N VAL A 7 13.13 -4.87 -8.22
CA VAL A 7 12.69 -3.52 -7.85
C VAL A 7 11.82 -3.64 -6.60
N HIS A 8 12.13 -2.84 -5.59
CA HIS A 8 11.53 -2.85 -4.27
C HIS A 8 10.64 -1.62 -4.11
N PHE A 9 9.44 -1.83 -3.56
CA PHE A 9 8.50 -0.76 -3.31
C PHE A 9 9.06 0.22 -2.27
N VAL A 10 9.08 1.52 -2.61
CA VAL A 10 9.53 2.59 -1.71
C VAL A 10 8.32 3.22 -1.02
N ARG A 11 7.37 3.74 -1.80
CA ARG A 11 6.16 4.40 -1.29
C ARG A 11 5.13 4.61 -2.39
N SER A 12 3.91 4.93 -1.99
CA SER A 12 2.88 5.48 -2.88
C SER A 12 2.73 6.98 -2.62
N THR A 13 2.45 7.76 -3.67
CA THR A 13 2.13 9.18 -3.59
C THR A 13 0.97 9.51 -4.50
N SER A 14 0.41 10.72 -4.34
CA SER A 14 -0.48 11.31 -5.33
C SER A 14 0.07 12.65 -5.81
N ALA A 15 -0.19 12.97 -7.07
CA ALA A 15 0.16 14.24 -7.69
C ALA A 15 -0.94 14.65 -8.66
N ARG A 16 -1.09 15.93 -8.97
CA ARG A 16 -1.96 16.34 -10.09
C ARG A 16 -1.19 16.15 -11.40
N ALA A 17 -1.83 15.63 -12.44
CA ALA A 17 -1.20 15.44 -13.75
C ALA A 17 -0.61 16.76 -14.30
N VAL A 18 -1.28 17.88 -13.99
CA VAL A 18 -0.84 19.23 -14.38
C VAL A 18 0.41 19.74 -13.65
N ASP A 19 0.78 19.14 -12.51
CA ASP A 19 1.99 19.49 -11.76
C ASP A 19 3.22 18.70 -12.22
N VAL A 20 3.02 17.61 -13.00
CA VAL A 20 4.11 16.84 -13.58
C VAL A 20 4.66 17.61 -14.78
N LEU A 21 5.95 17.94 -14.73
CA LEU A 21 6.62 18.64 -15.82
C LEU A 21 6.65 17.78 -17.08
N ALA A 22 6.52 18.44 -18.23
CA ALA A 22 6.61 17.81 -19.54
C ALA A 22 7.77 18.41 -20.33
N VAL A 23 8.55 17.55 -20.98
CA VAL A 23 9.67 17.95 -21.84
C VAL A 23 9.32 17.55 -23.27
N ALA A 24 9.42 18.50 -24.21
CA ALA A 24 9.00 18.28 -25.60
C ALA A 24 7.56 17.73 -25.74
N GLY A 25 6.65 18.16 -24.87
CA GLY A 25 5.23 17.74 -24.88
C GLY A 25 4.96 16.36 -24.27
N LYS A 26 5.98 15.67 -23.74
CA LYS A 26 5.84 14.38 -23.07
C LYS A 26 5.97 14.54 -21.55
N PRO A 27 5.02 14.06 -20.73
CA PRO A 27 5.18 14.03 -19.27
C PRO A 27 6.41 13.22 -18.87
N LEU A 28 7.17 13.71 -17.91
CA LEU A 28 8.46 13.12 -17.50
C LEU A 28 8.41 11.64 -17.11
N TRP A 29 7.29 11.17 -16.55
CA TRP A 29 7.14 9.78 -16.11
C TRP A 29 6.79 8.82 -17.25
N ARG A 30 6.38 9.35 -18.40
CA ARG A 30 6.10 8.54 -19.59
C ARG A 30 7.43 8.27 -20.31
N ASP A 31 7.80 7.00 -20.44
CA ASP A 31 9.05 6.53 -21.05
C ASP A 31 10.34 6.90 -20.28
N CYS A 32 10.27 7.01 -18.95
CA CYS A 32 11.44 7.32 -18.11
C CYS A 32 12.58 6.29 -18.21
N GLU A 33 12.28 5.05 -18.62
CA GLU A 33 13.26 3.98 -18.86
C GLU A 33 14.35 4.41 -19.87
N THR A 34 13.98 5.15 -20.92
CA THR A 34 14.93 5.65 -21.93
C THR A 34 15.87 6.71 -21.34
N ALA A 35 15.33 7.62 -20.53
CA ALA A 35 16.14 8.62 -19.83
C ALA A 35 17.10 7.96 -18.84
N PHE A 36 16.65 6.96 -18.08
CA PHE A 36 17.50 6.20 -17.15
C PHE A 36 18.62 5.44 -17.87
N ALA A 37 18.33 4.78 -18.99
CA ALA A 37 19.34 4.10 -19.78
C ALA A 37 20.42 5.06 -20.27
N ARG A 38 20.03 6.23 -20.78
CA ARG A 38 20.96 7.25 -21.25
C ARG A 38 21.76 7.91 -20.12
N ILE A 39 21.16 8.10 -18.95
CA ILE A 39 21.89 8.57 -17.75
C ILE A 39 23.00 7.59 -17.37
N ASP A 40 22.71 6.28 -17.33
CA ASP A 40 23.73 5.29 -16.96
C ASP A 40 24.84 5.19 -18.00
N GLU A 41 24.51 5.30 -19.30
CA GLU A 41 25.50 5.32 -20.38
C GLU A 41 26.47 6.51 -20.26
N LEU A 42 25.97 7.69 -19.88
CA LEU A 42 26.76 8.92 -19.82
C LEU A 42 27.48 9.15 -18.48
N CYS A 43 26.88 8.73 -17.38
CA CYS A 43 27.35 9.03 -16.03
C CYS A 43 27.95 7.82 -15.30
N GLY A 44 27.86 6.64 -15.90
CA GLY A 44 28.28 5.38 -15.31
C GLY A 44 27.09 4.55 -14.80
N ASP A 45 27.26 3.24 -14.84
CA ASP A 45 26.25 2.26 -14.44
C ASP A 45 25.64 2.62 -13.09
N ASN A 46 24.31 2.50 -12.99
CA ASN A 46 23.55 2.68 -11.75
C ASN A 46 23.40 4.12 -11.24
N THR A 47 23.85 5.14 -11.98
CA THR A 47 23.65 6.55 -11.61
C THR A 47 22.17 6.93 -11.59
N SER A 48 21.41 6.42 -12.55
CA SER A 48 19.95 6.60 -12.65
C SER A 48 19.17 6.05 -11.46
N ARG A 49 19.74 5.13 -10.66
CA ARG A 49 19.13 4.62 -9.41
C ARG A 49 18.91 5.72 -8.35
N LEU A 50 19.35 6.95 -8.62
CA LEU A 50 19.00 8.10 -7.78
C LEU A 50 17.50 8.37 -7.85
N PHE A 51 16.88 8.10 -8.99
CA PHE A 51 15.47 8.33 -9.23
C PHE A 51 14.70 7.02 -9.03
N ALA A 52 13.66 7.06 -8.20
CA ALA A 52 12.74 5.93 -8.09
C ALA A 52 11.95 5.75 -9.40
N GLU A 53 11.69 4.52 -9.80
CA GLU A 53 10.87 4.19 -10.95
C GLU A 53 9.39 4.48 -10.64
N PRO A 54 8.72 5.37 -11.40
CA PRO A 54 7.31 5.65 -11.21
C PRO A 54 6.43 4.62 -11.93
N ASN A 55 5.45 4.08 -11.22
CA ASN A 55 4.28 3.43 -11.80
C ASN A 55 3.06 4.30 -11.52
N ALA A 56 2.79 5.24 -12.44
CA ALA A 56 1.72 6.20 -12.33
C ALA A 56 0.44 5.68 -13.00
N LYS A 57 -0.68 5.72 -12.27
CA LYS A 57 -2.03 5.48 -12.80
C LYS A 57 -2.85 6.76 -12.68
N GLU A 58 -3.47 7.14 -13.79
CA GLU A 58 -4.38 8.28 -13.81
C GLU A 58 -5.74 7.88 -13.25
N GLN A 59 -6.27 8.72 -12.36
CA GLN A 59 -7.61 8.62 -11.79
C GLN A 59 -8.49 9.74 -12.37
N GLU A 60 -9.80 9.58 -12.18
CA GLU A 60 -10.79 10.59 -12.57
C GLU A 60 -10.48 11.96 -11.93
N GLY A 61 -10.60 13.04 -12.71
CA GLY A 61 -10.25 14.39 -12.27
C GLY A 61 -8.77 14.78 -12.43
N GLY A 62 -7.96 14.03 -13.19
CA GLY A 62 -6.58 14.39 -13.50
C GLY A 62 -5.61 14.21 -12.32
N ARG A 63 -5.97 13.37 -11.35
CA ARG A 63 -5.10 12.97 -10.24
C ARG A 63 -4.31 11.72 -10.62
N LEU A 64 -3.01 11.73 -10.38
CA LEU A 64 -2.14 10.58 -10.57
C LEU A 64 -1.88 9.93 -9.22
N VAL A 65 -2.04 8.61 -9.13
CA VAL A 65 -1.55 7.80 -8.02
C VAL A 65 -0.30 7.07 -8.51
N VAL A 66 0.82 7.28 -7.80
CA VAL A 66 2.14 6.82 -8.25
C VAL A 66 2.75 5.91 -7.21
N ALA A 67 3.01 4.66 -7.58
CA ALA A 67 3.86 3.76 -6.80
C ALA A 67 5.32 3.94 -7.24
N TRP A 68 6.20 4.18 -6.28
CA TRP A 68 7.62 4.41 -6.50
C TRP A 68 8.42 3.17 -6.13
N PHE A 69 9.34 2.76 -7.02
CA PHE A 69 10.19 1.60 -6.81
C PHE A 69 11.66 1.98 -6.86
N SER A 70 12.51 1.29 -6.10
CA SER A 70 13.96 1.45 -6.16
C SER A 70 14.63 0.09 -6.30
N SER A 71 15.86 0.06 -6.80
CA SER A 71 16.67 -1.15 -6.89
C SER A 71 17.40 -1.51 -5.58
N PHE A 72 17.12 -0.81 -4.48
CA PHE A 72 17.75 -1.05 -3.18
C PHE A 72 16.83 -1.90 -2.32
N ASP A 73 17.39 -2.94 -1.71
CA ASP A 73 16.66 -3.94 -0.91
C ASP A 73 16.78 -3.65 0.59
N GLU A 74 16.26 -2.49 1.00
CA GLU A 74 16.19 -2.09 2.41
C GLU A 74 14.90 -1.33 2.69
N GLU A 75 14.54 -1.22 3.97
CA GLU A 75 13.34 -0.49 4.38
C GLU A 75 13.49 1.03 4.12
N PRO A 76 12.54 1.65 3.38
CA PRO A 76 12.56 3.08 3.11
C PRO A 76 12.22 3.88 4.37
N LYS A 77 13.01 4.91 4.67
CA LYS A 77 12.84 5.82 5.83
C LYS A 77 12.96 7.28 5.42
N GLN A 78 12.24 8.16 6.11
CA GLN A 78 12.37 9.60 5.88
C GLN A 78 13.68 10.11 6.47
N LEU A 79 14.33 11.09 5.84
CA LEU A 79 15.60 11.64 6.35
C LEU A 79 15.48 12.21 7.78
N GLY A 80 14.29 12.67 8.16
CA GLY A 80 13.97 13.15 9.51
C GLY A 80 13.93 12.06 10.59
N GLU A 81 13.72 10.80 10.21
CA GLU A 81 13.61 9.65 11.14
C GLU A 81 14.96 9.02 11.46
N LEU A 82 16.01 9.40 10.73
CA LEU A 82 17.34 8.83 10.87
C LEU A 82 18.13 9.49 12.00
N ASP A 83 19.05 8.72 12.60
CA ASP A 83 20.04 9.29 13.49
C ASP A 83 20.93 10.29 12.75
N ARG A 84 21.47 11.28 13.49
CA ARG A 84 22.25 12.38 12.93
C ARG A 84 23.47 11.92 12.13
N GLY A 85 24.09 10.81 12.53
CA GLY A 85 25.27 10.25 11.87
C GLY A 85 24.93 9.61 10.53
N LYS A 86 23.89 8.76 10.51
CA LYS A 86 23.39 8.12 9.28
C LYS A 86 22.81 9.13 8.31
N ARG A 87 22.03 10.11 8.79
CA ARG A 87 21.50 11.20 7.97
C ARG A 87 22.63 11.94 7.24
N SER A 88 23.66 12.38 7.96
CA SER A 88 24.78 13.13 7.37
C SER A 88 25.52 12.34 6.27
N ARG A 89 25.71 11.02 6.45
CA ARG A 89 26.30 10.15 5.41
C ARG A 89 25.43 10.07 4.17
N ILE A 90 24.13 9.87 4.34
CA ILE A 90 23.17 9.75 3.23
C ILE A 90 23.04 11.07 2.48
N GLU A 91 22.98 12.20 3.18
CA GLU A 91 22.95 13.53 2.56
C GLU A 91 24.23 13.82 1.77
N SER A 92 25.40 13.42 2.29
CA SER A 92 26.68 13.54 1.57
C SER A 92 26.72 12.63 0.33
N ASN A 93 26.20 11.40 0.45
CA ASN A 93 26.08 10.46 -0.67
C ASN A 93 25.12 11.00 -1.75
N LEU A 94 24.00 11.59 -1.34
CA LEU A 94 23.03 12.22 -2.23
C LEU A 94 23.68 13.33 -3.06
N ALA A 95 24.40 14.26 -2.41
CA ALA A 95 25.10 15.33 -3.09
C ALA A 95 26.14 14.81 -4.10
N ALA A 96 26.89 13.77 -3.74
CA ALA A 96 27.86 13.14 -4.64
C ALA A 96 27.19 12.45 -5.85
N ARG A 97 26.03 11.81 -5.65
CA ARG A 97 25.26 11.17 -6.73
C ARG A 97 24.59 12.18 -7.64
N ILE A 98 24.14 13.31 -7.10
CA ILE A 98 23.65 14.43 -7.92
C ILE A 98 24.80 15.02 -8.75
N GLU A 99 26.00 15.19 -8.17
CA GLU A 99 27.18 15.66 -8.90
C GLU A 99 27.53 14.74 -10.08
N ALA A 100 27.38 13.43 -9.91
CA ALA A 100 27.60 12.45 -10.98
C ALA A 100 26.66 12.63 -12.19
N LEU A 101 25.53 13.35 -12.05
CA LEU A 101 24.62 13.65 -13.17
C LEU A 101 25.12 14.77 -14.10
N ARG A 102 26.26 15.41 -13.80
CA ARG A 102 26.78 16.54 -14.59
C ARG A 102 26.94 16.24 -16.08
N PRO A 103 27.43 15.05 -16.53
CA PRO A 103 27.47 14.70 -17.94
C PRO A 103 26.07 14.66 -18.59
N ALA A 104 25.10 14.01 -17.92
CA ALA A 104 23.73 13.92 -18.43
C ALA A 104 23.00 15.28 -18.47
N LEU A 105 23.31 16.21 -17.56
CA LEU A 105 22.77 17.57 -17.58
C LEU A 105 23.32 18.45 -18.72
N ALA A 106 24.52 18.13 -19.21
CA ALA A 106 25.18 18.79 -20.33
C ALA A 106 24.81 18.16 -21.69
N ASP A 107 24.23 16.96 -21.69
CA ASP A 107 23.79 16.27 -22.90
C ASP A 107 22.65 17.03 -23.61
N ARG A 108 22.73 17.09 -24.94
CA ARG A 108 21.76 17.86 -25.76
C ARG A 108 20.39 17.19 -25.87
N GLU A 109 20.34 15.87 -25.73
CA GLU A 109 19.12 15.08 -25.87
C GLU A 109 18.35 15.01 -24.55
N ILE A 110 19.03 14.67 -23.46
CA ILE A 110 18.38 14.44 -22.16
C ILE A 110 18.64 15.54 -21.12
N GLY A 111 19.52 16.51 -21.35
CA GLY A 111 19.87 17.50 -20.34
C GLY A 111 18.72 18.40 -19.88
N GLY A 112 17.71 18.62 -20.74
CA GLY A 112 16.45 19.25 -20.35
C GLY A 112 15.61 18.36 -19.44
N THR A 113 15.50 17.09 -19.77
CA THR A 113 14.81 16.04 -19.01
C THR A 113 15.43 15.87 -17.63
N VAL A 114 16.74 15.64 -17.53
CA VAL A 114 17.44 15.46 -16.26
C VAL A 114 17.32 16.71 -15.38
N GLY A 115 17.44 17.91 -15.97
CA GLY A 115 17.23 19.16 -15.25
C GLY A 115 15.80 19.29 -14.69
N ALA A 116 14.80 18.83 -15.44
CA ALA A 116 13.42 18.82 -14.99
C ALA A 116 13.16 17.76 -13.92
N MET A 117 13.81 16.60 -13.99
CA MET A 117 13.76 15.53 -12.98
C MET A 117 14.31 15.98 -11.62
N LEU A 118 15.26 16.92 -11.56
CA LEU A 118 15.77 17.43 -10.29
C LEU A 118 14.74 18.25 -9.49
N ASN A 119 13.60 18.62 -10.07
CA ASN A 119 12.50 19.19 -9.31
C ASN A 119 11.79 18.10 -8.52
N VAL A 120 11.58 18.30 -7.23
CA VAL A 120 10.80 17.38 -6.39
C VAL A 120 9.64 18.13 -5.74
N ALA A 121 8.57 17.40 -5.42
CA ALA A 121 7.34 18.00 -4.89
C ALA A 121 7.52 18.65 -3.51
N ASP A 122 8.33 18.04 -2.63
CA ASP A 122 8.51 18.46 -1.23
C ASP A 122 9.79 17.85 -0.62
N GLU A 123 10.14 18.18 0.63
CA GLU A 123 11.30 17.61 1.34
C GLU A 123 11.14 16.09 1.56
N ALA A 124 9.90 15.62 1.81
CA ALA A 124 9.58 14.21 2.02
C ALA A 124 9.78 13.34 0.77
N SER A 125 9.99 13.97 -0.38
CA SER A 125 10.26 13.32 -1.65
C SER A 125 11.66 12.70 -1.72
N ILE A 126 12.55 13.04 -0.78
CA ILE A 126 13.88 12.44 -0.63
C ILE A 126 13.83 11.34 0.44
N VAL A 127 13.91 10.08 0.01
CA VAL A 127 13.74 8.91 0.88
C VAL A 127 15.06 8.16 1.03
N ALA A 128 15.42 7.79 2.25
CA ALA A 128 16.57 6.92 2.50
C ALA A 128 16.18 5.45 2.35
N VAL A 129 16.89 4.72 1.50
CA VAL A 129 16.78 3.26 1.37
C VAL A 129 18.16 2.68 1.68
N GLY A 130 18.32 2.21 2.91
CA GLY A 130 19.61 1.78 3.43
C GLY A 130 20.58 2.93 3.68
N GLU A 131 21.74 2.91 3.01
CA GLU A 131 22.72 4.02 2.99
C GLU A 131 22.60 4.89 1.72
N ASN A 132 21.55 4.69 0.90
CA ASN A 132 21.32 5.43 -0.34
C ASN A 132 20.11 6.35 -0.23
N ALA A 133 20.20 7.56 -0.80
CA ALA A 133 19.03 8.41 -0.99
C ALA A 133 18.36 8.13 -2.35
N VAL A 134 17.03 8.12 -2.38
CA VAL A 134 16.23 7.92 -3.59
C VAL A 134 15.23 9.05 -3.70
N LEU A 135 15.18 9.68 -4.87
CA LEU A 135 14.22 10.73 -5.19
C LEU A 135 12.91 10.09 -5.65
N THR A 136 11.82 10.46 -4.98
CA THR A 136 10.43 10.19 -5.37
C THR A 136 9.77 11.51 -5.77
N ASN A 137 8.61 11.50 -6.42
CA ASN A 137 7.94 12.70 -6.94
C ASN A 137 8.86 13.62 -7.76
N TRP A 138 9.90 13.06 -8.38
CA TRP A 138 10.80 13.82 -9.22
C TRP A 138 10.05 14.27 -10.48
N GLY A 139 10.40 15.45 -10.99
CA GLY A 139 9.67 16.09 -12.08
C GLY A 139 8.34 16.73 -11.69
N VAL A 140 7.96 16.78 -10.41
CA VAL A 140 6.73 17.45 -9.95
C VAL A 140 7.07 18.84 -9.45
N LEU A 141 6.30 19.84 -9.91
CA LEU A 141 6.43 21.21 -9.46
C LEU A 141 5.05 21.78 -9.09
N PRO A 142 4.78 22.02 -7.78
CA PRO A 142 3.52 22.58 -7.32
C PRO A 142 3.18 23.92 -7.98
N GLU A 143 1.89 24.25 -8.04
CA GLU A 143 1.39 25.47 -8.66
C GLU A 143 1.96 26.74 -8.01
N GLU A 144 2.13 26.74 -6.70
CA GLU A 144 2.73 27.84 -5.95
C GLU A 144 4.17 28.08 -6.41
N ALA A 145 4.94 27.02 -6.61
CA ALA A 145 6.32 27.09 -7.09
C ALA A 145 6.40 27.55 -8.55
N ARG A 146 5.37 27.27 -9.37
CA ARG A 146 5.25 27.72 -10.76
C ARG A 146 4.77 29.16 -10.94
N SER A 147 4.30 29.82 -9.87
CA SER A 147 3.72 31.16 -9.96
C SER A 147 4.72 32.25 -10.36
N SER A 148 5.99 32.10 -9.98
CA SER A 148 7.04 33.09 -10.27
C SER A 148 8.44 32.49 -10.08
N ARG A 149 9.45 33.11 -10.70
CA ARG A 149 10.86 32.72 -10.50
C ARG A 149 11.28 32.75 -9.02
N ALA A 150 10.79 33.72 -8.23
CA ALA A 150 11.11 33.82 -6.81
C ALA A 150 10.47 32.67 -6.00
N ALA A 151 9.26 32.25 -6.34
CA ALA A 151 8.61 31.09 -5.73
C ALA A 151 9.34 29.80 -6.07
N PHE A 152 9.75 29.63 -7.33
CA PHE A 152 10.56 28.50 -7.78
C PHE A 152 11.89 28.38 -7.02
N VAL A 153 12.60 29.49 -6.84
CA VAL A 153 13.87 29.50 -6.10
C VAL A 153 13.66 29.10 -4.64
N ARG A 154 12.66 29.68 -3.95
CA ARG A 154 12.33 29.29 -2.57
C ARG A 154 11.96 27.81 -2.44
N HIS A 155 11.15 27.31 -3.37
CA HIS A 155 10.78 25.90 -3.42
C HIS A 155 12.00 25.00 -3.57
N SER A 156 12.90 25.37 -4.50
CA SER A 156 14.16 24.64 -4.73
C SER A 156 15.05 24.65 -3.48
N GLU A 157 15.21 25.80 -2.82
CA GLU A 157 16.00 25.95 -1.58
C GLU A 157 15.46 25.13 -0.40
N GLN A 158 14.14 24.92 -0.35
CA GLN A 158 13.48 24.12 0.70
C GLN A 158 13.49 22.62 0.43
N THR A 159 13.78 22.20 -0.80
CA THR A 159 13.67 20.80 -1.23
C THR A 159 15.02 20.21 -1.62
N ILE A 160 15.37 20.23 -2.91
CA ILE A 160 16.59 19.61 -3.42
C ILE A 160 17.83 20.50 -3.27
N GLY A 161 17.63 21.81 -3.15
CA GLY A 161 18.66 22.86 -3.13
C GLY A 161 19.82 22.62 -2.17
N PRO A 162 19.58 22.23 -0.90
CA PRO A 162 20.66 21.95 0.05
C PRO A 162 21.62 20.83 -0.38
N TYR A 163 21.18 19.98 -1.31
CA TYR A 163 21.93 18.83 -1.81
C TYR A 163 22.52 19.07 -3.20
N LEU A 164 22.25 20.22 -3.82
CA LEU A 164 22.76 20.56 -5.15
C LEU A 164 24.21 21.05 -5.07
N PRO A 165 25.13 20.44 -5.82
CA PRO A 165 26.48 20.96 -5.98
C PRO A 165 26.50 22.34 -6.65
N SER A 166 27.58 23.08 -6.42
CA SER A 166 27.79 24.39 -7.03
C SER A 166 27.69 24.34 -8.57
N GLY A 167 26.89 25.26 -9.13
CA GLY A 167 26.66 25.37 -10.57
C GLY A 167 25.62 24.41 -11.14
N MET A 168 24.97 23.58 -10.30
CA MET A 168 23.84 22.75 -10.71
C MET A 168 22.52 23.40 -10.26
N SER A 169 21.50 23.36 -11.12
CA SER A 169 20.16 23.84 -10.77
C SER A 169 19.07 23.00 -11.45
N PRO A 170 17.89 22.83 -10.82
CA PRO A 170 16.74 22.26 -11.49
C PRO A 170 16.29 23.20 -12.62
N ARG A 171 15.71 22.63 -13.67
CA ARG A 171 15.25 23.37 -14.85
C ARG A 171 13.74 23.20 -15.00
N VAL A 172 13.05 24.25 -15.42
CA VAL A 172 11.63 24.18 -15.79
C VAL A 172 11.52 24.23 -17.32
N PRO A 173 10.96 23.18 -17.97
CA PRO A 173 10.85 23.16 -19.43
C PRO A 173 10.07 24.37 -19.98
N GLY A 174 10.58 24.99 -21.04
CA GLY A 174 9.96 26.16 -21.68
C GLY A 174 10.11 27.47 -20.91
N GLN A 175 10.79 27.48 -19.76
CA GLN A 175 11.06 28.70 -18.99
C GLN A 175 12.55 28.88 -18.76
N ALA A 176 13.04 30.11 -18.97
CA ALA A 176 14.43 30.49 -18.67
C ALA A 176 14.65 30.71 -17.17
N TRP A 177 14.08 29.84 -16.33
CA TRP A 177 14.25 29.87 -14.87
C TRP A 177 15.37 28.93 -14.50
N ALA A 178 16.61 29.32 -14.83
CA ALA A 178 17.75 28.74 -14.14
C ALA A 178 17.82 29.40 -12.75
N ALA A 179 18.00 28.59 -11.70
CA ALA A 179 18.45 29.09 -10.40
C ALA A 179 19.91 29.55 -10.55
N LEU A 180 20.09 30.68 -11.22
CA LEU A 180 21.36 31.37 -11.36
C LEU A 180 21.62 32.14 -10.08
N GLY A 181 22.41 31.54 -9.20
CA GLY A 181 22.94 32.13 -7.98
C GLY A 181 23.51 31.00 -7.14
N GLY A 182 24.85 30.90 -7.09
CA GLY A 182 25.53 29.77 -6.45
C GLY A 182 25.02 29.45 -5.05
N PHE A 183 24.78 28.17 -4.80
CA PHE A 183 24.54 27.62 -3.47
C PHE A 183 25.81 27.81 -2.63
N ALA A 184 25.93 28.99 -2.01
CA ALA A 184 26.97 29.27 -1.05
C ALA A 184 26.66 28.48 0.22
N THR A 185 27.59 27.59 0.58
CA THR A 185 27.66 26.90 1.87
C THR A 185 27.67 27.92 3.02
N ALA A 186 26.52 28.18 3.63
CA ALA A 186 26.46 28.72 4.99
C ALA A 186 26.41 27.50 5.93
N GLY A 187 27.51 27.06 6.55
CA GLY A 187 28.34 27.91 7.39
C GLY A 187 27.57 28.18 8.68
N LEU A 188 27.69 27.26 9.65
CA LEU A 188 27.25 27.38 11.04
C LEU A 188 27.33 28.82 11.55
N SER A 189 26.25 29.37 12.11
CA SER A 189 26.34 30.51 13.04
C SER A 189 25.21 30.52 14.09
N PRO A 190 25.54 30.75 15.38
CA PRO A 190 24.60 30.86 16.50
C PRO A 190 24.10 32.33 16.68
N PRO A 191 23.33 32.68 17.73
CA PRO A 191 22.15 33.55 17.57
C PRO A 191 22.42 35.07 17.60
N ARG A 192 21.56 35.72 16.81
CA ARG A 192 20.94 37.06 16.93
C ARG A 192 21.43 37.96 18.08
N ARG A 193 22.02 39.11 17.70
CA ARG A 193 22.02 40.34 18.52
C ARG A 193 21.32 41.49 17.82
N VAL A 194 20.51 42.17 18.62
CA VAL A 194 19.70 43.36 18.40
C VAL A 194 20.57 44.56 18.02
N ILE A 195 20.23 45.28 16.94
CA ILE A 195 20.47 46.73 16.81
C ILE A 195 19.31 47.35 15.99
N ALA A 196 18.66 48.37 16.58
CA ALA A 196 17.70 49.27 15.94
C ALA A 196 18.44 50.58 15.50
N PRO A 197 17.82 51.45 14.67
CA PRO A 197 18.52 52.20 13.63
C PRO A 197 18.84 53.66 13.97
N GLU A 198 19.82 54.22 13.26
CA GLU A 198 20.08 55.64 13.01
C GLU A 198 20.81 55.72 11.65
N ALA A 199 20.77 56.74 10.82
CA ALA A 199 19.88 57.87 10.58
C ALA A 199 20.39 58.48 9.25
N THR A 200 19.51 59.21 8.54
CA THR A 200 19.83 60.33 7.62
C THR A 200 20.76 60.10 6.41
N ALA A 201 20.26 60.28 5.19
CA ALA A 201 20.20 61.59 4.54
C ALA A 201 19.93 61.48 3.02
N ALA A 202 18.95 62.26 2.58
CA ALA A 202 18.89 63.05 1.35
C ALA A 202 19.17 62.38 -0.02
N SER A 203 18.11 62.27 -0.83
CA SER A 203 18.12 62.91 -2.15
C SER A 203 16.70 63.38 -2.51
N THR A 204 16.64 64.56 -3.09
CA THR A 204 15.48 65.42 -3.29
C THR A 204 15.06 65.40 -4.77
N GLN A 205 13.75 65.57 -5.00
CA GLN A 205 13.08 66.03 -6.24
C GLN A 205 13.06 65.09 -7.45
N GLU A 206 11.98 64.96 -8.23
CA GLU A 206 10.85 65.87 -8.45
C GLU A 206 9.64 65.08 -9.00
N ALA A 207 8.45 65.32 -8.46
CA ALA A 207 7.17 64.84 -9.01
C ALA A 207 6.31 66.06 -9.33
N GLN A 208 5.78 66.12 -10.55
CA GLN A 208 4.87 67.17 -11.00
C GLN A 208 3.43 66.88 -10.55
N SER A 209 2.92 67.82 -9.74
CA SER A 209 1.58 68.43 -9.71
C SER A 209 0.39 67.68 -10.33
N THR A 210 -0.66 67.43 -9.52
CA THR A 210 -1.99 68.04 -9.72
C THR A 210 -2.78 68.08 -8.39
N ALA A 211 -3.53 69.17 -8.21
CA ALA A 211 -4.19 69.61 -6.98
C ALA A 211 -5.52 68.87 -6.66
N PRO A 212 -6.08 69.03 -5.44
CA PRO A 212 -7.04 68.09 -4.85
C PRO A 212 -8.50 68.52 -4.99
N ALA A 213 -9.41 67.55 -5.09
CA ALA A 213 -10.84 67.74 -4.84
C ALA A 213 -11.20 67.15 -3.47
N ARG A 214 -11.57 68.03 -2.54
CA ARG A 214 -12.10 67.67 -1.21
C ARG A 214 -13.46 66.98 -1.38
N HIS A 215 -13.60 65.75 -0.87
CA HIS A 215 -14.92 65.19 -0.59
C HIS A 215 -14.95 64.56 0.81
N LYS A 216 -16.08 64.80 1.49
CA LYS A 216 -16.25 64.79 2.95
C LYS A 216 -16.05 63.42 3.59
N GLN A 217 -15.27 63.50 4.66
CA GLN A 217 -14.95 62.53 5.68
C GLN A 217 -16.17 62.20 6.56
N SER A 218 -16.95 61.18 6.19
CA SER A 218 -18.05 60.66 7.04
C SER A 218 -18.24 59.14 7.04
N TRP A 219 -17.50 58.35 6.25
CA TRP A 219 -17.69 56.89 6.19
C TRP A 219 -16.64 56.06 6.96
N LEU A 220 -15.59 56.69 7.52
CA LEU A 220 -14.50 55.99 8.22
C LEU A 220 -14.74 55.76 9.72
N TRP A 221 -15.73 56.44 10.31
CA TRP A 221 -16.06 56.29 11.74
C TRP A 221 -16.50 54.88 12.16
N PRO A 222 -17.36 54.15 11.42
CA PRO A 222 -17.72 52.79 11.82
C PRO A 222 -16.54 51.82 11.76
N ILE A 223 -15.62 52.01 10.81
CA ILE A 223 -14.40 51.19 10.68
C ILE A 223 -13.44 51.48 11.84
N ALA A 224 -13.23 52.76 12.17
CA ALA A 224 -12.40 53.16 13.30
C ALA A 224 -12.96 52.65 14.65
N ALA A 225 -14.28 52.66 14.83
CA ALA A 225 -14.94 52.11 16.01
C ALA A 225 -14.76 50.58 16.11
N LEU A 226 -14.92 49.85 15.01
CA LEU A 226 -14.71 48.39 14.97
C LEU A 226 -13.25 48.01 15.24
N SER A 227 -12.30 48.76 14.68
CA SER A 227 -10.87 48.57 14.94
C SER A 227 -10.51 48.81 16.40
N LEU A 228 -11.14 49.78 17.06
CA LEU A 228 -10.95 50.06 18.49
C LEU A 228 -11.48 48.93 19.38
N VAL A 229 -12.66 48.38 19.06
CA VAL A 229 -13.22 47.22 19.79
C VAL A 229 -12.33 45.99 19.61
N PHE A 230 -11.87 45.73 18.39
CA PHE A 230 -10.97 44.61 18.10
C PHE A 230 -9.63 44.73 18.84
N ALA A 231 -9.06 45.94 18.88
CA ALA A 231 -7.85 46.21 19.65
C ALA A 231 -8.06 45.99 21.16
N ALA A 232 -9.22 46.39 21.70
CA ALA A 232 -9.56 46.15 23.10
C ALA A 232 -9.69 44.65 23.42
N CYS A 233 -10.30 43.85 22.53
CA CYS A 233 -10.36 42.40 22.68
C CYS A 233 -8.98 41.74 22.65
N LEU A 234 -8.08 42.18 21.76
CA LEU A 234 -6.71 41.66 21.71
C LEU A 234 -5.92 41.99 22.97
N ILE A 235 -6.09 43.20 23.52
CA ILE A 235 -5.45 43.60 24.79
C ILE A 235 -5.99 42.77 25.96
N TYR A 236 -7.31 42.50 25.98
CA TYR A 236 -7.94 41.67 26.99
C TYR A 236 -7.47 40.19 26.91
N ALA A 237 -7.29 39.66 25.70
CA ALA A 237 -6.77 38.31 25.49
C ALA A 237 -5.26 38.20 25.80
N ALA A 238 -4.51 39.29 25.64
CA ALA A 238 -3.09 39.36 25.94
C ALA A 238 -2.77 39.61 27.43
N SER A 239 -3.77 39.95 28.26
CA SER A 239 -3.56 40.13 29.69
C SER A 239 -3.36 38.76 30.38
N PRO A 240 -2.25 38.53 31.11
CA PRO A 240 -1.99 37.27 31.80
C PRO A 240 -3.11 36.97 32.82
N GLY A 241 -3.76 35.82 32.70
CA GLY A 241 -4.81 35.36 33.62
C GLY A 241 -6.22 35.16 33.01
N ASN A 242 -6.48 35.66 31.79
CA ASN A 242 -7.77 35.46 31.11
C ASN A 242 -7.82 34.23 30.20
N LEU A 243 -6.67 33.66 29.83
CA LEU A 243 -6.58 32.39 29.12
C LEU A 243 -6.42 31.27 30.15
N VAL A 244 -7.53 30.64 30.53
CA VAL A 244 -7.52 29.40 31.31
C VAL A 244 -7.02 28.28 30.39
N TYR A 245 -5.71 28.07 30.37
CA TYR A 245 -5.15 26.82 29.87
C TYR A 245 -5.40 25.75 30.95
N PRO A 246 -5.97 24.59 30.61
CA PRO A 246 -5.94 23.47 31.54
C PRO A 246 -4.47 23.17 31.85
N GLU A 247 -4.14 23.11 33.14
CA GLU A 247 -2.80 22.76 33.62
C GLU A 247 -2.30 21.51 32.88
N ALA A 248 -1.08 21.60 32.34
CA ALA A 248 -0.45 20.45 31.72
C ALA A 248 -0.37 19.33 32.75
N LEU A 249 -0.99 18.18 32.44
CA LEU A 249 -0.87 16.97 33.24
C LEU A 249 0.62 16.71 33.50
N PRO A 250 1.02 16.42 34.75
CA PRO A 250 2.40 16.07 35.04
C PRO A 250 2.81 14.88 34.15
N PRO A 251 4.05 14.89 33.63
CA PRO A 251 4.52 13.79 32.80
C PRO A 251 4.38 12.48 33.58
N PRO A 252 3.94 11.38 32.94
CA PRO A 252 3.92 10.08 33.59
C PRO A 252 5.31 9.79 34.14
N PRO A 253 5.43 9.14 35.31
CA PRO A 253 6.72 8.76 35.85
C PRO A 253 7.46 7.98 34.78
N THR A 254 8.63 8.47 34.38
CA THR A 254 9.50 7.81 33.44
C THR A 254 9.77 6.42 33.98
N ALA A 255 9.15 5.40 33.37
CA ALA A 255 9.60 4.03 33.56
C ALA A 255 11.11 4.03 33.29
N PRO A 256 11.93 3.37 34.13
CA PRO A 256 13.37 3.36 33.92
C PRO A 256 13.61 2.85 32.51
N LEU A 257 14.25 3.70 31.70
CA LEU A 257 14.78 3.33 30.39
C LEU A 257 15.46 1.98 30.58
N VAL A 258 14.97 0.95 29.90
CA VAL A 258 15.60 -0.36 29.88
C VAL A 258 17.08 -0.10 29.62
N ASN A 259 17.93 -0.44 30.59
CA ASN A 259 19.35 -0.15 30.50
C ASN A 259 19.89 -1.01 29.36
N ASN A 260 19.99 -0.40 28.17
CA ASN A 260 20.44 -1.08 26.95
C ASN A 260 21.81 -1.71 27.15
N GLY A 261 22.62 -1.25 28.11
CA GLY A 261 23.87 -1.90 28.48
C GLY A 261 23.68 -3.28 29.13
N GLU A 262 22.63 -3.48 29.92
CA GLU A 262 22.34 -4.75 30.58
C GLU A 262 21.70 -5.77 29.63
N VAL A 263 20.83 -5.29 28.74
CA VAL A 263 20.28 -6.09 27.64
C VAL A 263 21.37 -6.47 26.64
N ASN A 264 22.25 -5.54 26.25
CA ASN A 264 23.36 -5.84 25.35
C ASN A 264 24.33 -6.85 25.97
N ARG A 265 24.63 -6.72 27.26
CA ARG A 265 25.49 -7.68 27.97
C ARG A 265 24.86 -9.08 28.02
N SER A 266 23.55 -9.16 28.29
CA SER A 266 22.80 -10.42 28.24
C SER A 266 22.82 -11.05 26.84
N LEU A 267 22.70 -10.24 25.79
CA LEU A 267 22.77 -10.69 24.40
C LEU A 267 24.17 -11.18 24.03
N GLU A 268 25.22 -10.45 24.42
CA GLU A 268 26.62 -10.86 24.21
C GLU A 268 26.96 -12.18 24.92
N GLU A 269 26.48 -12.36 26.16
CA GLU A 269 26.63 -13.63 26.88
C GLU A 269 25.92 -14.78 26.19
N ARG A 270 24.69 -14.56 25.69
CA ARG A 270 23.93 -15.57 24.94
C ARG A 270 24.60 -15.91 23.61
N ILE A 271 25.11 -14.93 22.88
CA ILE A 271 25.88 -15.13 21.65
C ILE A 271 27.16 -15.91 21.96
N GLY A 272 27.87 -15.57 23.04
CA GLY A 272 29.07 -16.28 23.47
C GLY A 272 28.78 -17.73 23.85
N LYS A 273 27.68 -17.98 24.57
CA LYS A 273 27.21 -19.34 24.88
C LYS A 273 26.90 -20.12 23.61
N MET A 274 26.15 -19.51 22.68
CA MET A 274 25.74 -20.15 21.44
C MET A 274 26.93 -20.45 20.52
N LYS A 275 27.93 -19.57 20.46
CA LYS A 275 29.20 -19.82 19.75
C LYS A 275 30.01 -20.95 20.39
N ARG A 276 30.03 -21.04 21.72
CA ARG A 276 30.69 -22.16 22.43
C ARG A 276 29.98 -23.48 22.19
N GLU A 277 28.66 -23.51 22.21
CA GLU A 277 27.89 -24.72 21.87
C GLU A 277 28.09 -25.11 20.40
N LEU A 278 28.08 -24.15 19.48
CA LEU A 278 28.33 -24.39 18.06
C LEU A 278 29.76 -24.91 17.80
N ALA A 279 30.73 -24.42 18.57
CA ALA A 279 32.13 -24.85 18.48
C ALA A 279 32.40 -26.24 19.08
N LYS A 280 31.47 -26.81 19.87
CA LYS A 280 31.62 -28.16 20.43
C LYS A 280 31.50 -29.26 19.38
N ALA A 281 31.10 -28.96 18.14
CA ALA A 281 31.19 -29.82 16.96
C ALA A 281 30.97 -31.34 17.23
N ALA A 282 29.93 -31.68 17.99
CA ALA A 282 29.51 -33.04 18.23
C ALA A 282 27.98 -33.08 18.10
N CYS A 283 27.51 -33.50 16.93
CA CYS A 283 26.13 -33.93 16.76
C CYS A 283 26.01 -35.33 17.38
N GLU A 284 25.72 -35.40 18.67
CA GLU A 284 25.11 -36.61 19.22
C GLU A 284 23.59 -36.44 19.15
N ALA A 285 22.95 -37.32 18.39
CA ALA A 285 21.50 -37.35 18.28
C ALA A 285 20.90 -37.69 19.64
N ASP A 286 20.07 -36.80 20.17
CA ASP A 286 19.32 -37.03 21.39
C ASP A 286 18.31 -38.17 21.16
N SER A 287 18.58 -39.31 21.78
CA SER A 287 17.73 -40.51 21.71
C SER A 287 16.39 -40.33 22.44
N SER A 288 16.16 -39.21 23.12
CA SER A 288 14.84 -38.83 23.63
C SER A 288 13.93 -38.18 22.58
N VAL A 289 14.49 -37.75 21.44
CA VAL A 289 13.75 -37.17 20.29
C VAL A 289 13.46 -38.21 19.21
N LEU A 290 14.32 -39.23 19.10
CA LEU A 290 14.09 -40.36 18.21
C LEU A 290 13.28 -41.42 18.94
N GLY A 291 12.00 -41.57 18.55
CA GLY A 291 11.14 -42.65 19.02
C GLY A 291 11.79 -44.04 18.82
N PRO A 292 11.28 -45.09 19.48
CA PRO A 292 11.92 -46.39 19.47
C PRO A 292 12.14 -46.89 18.03
N PRO A 293 13.29 -47.52 17.73
CA PRO A 293 13.62 -47.95 16.39
C PRO A 293 12.57 -48.95 15.90
N LEU A 294 12.03 -48.70 14.70
CA LEU A 294 11.17 -49.65 14.02
C LEU A 294 11.98 -50.93 13.78
N HIS A 295 11.53 -52.03 14.39
CA HIS A 295 12.08 -53.35 14.13
C HIS A 295 11.86 -53.70 12.66
N GLU A 296 12.94 -53.72 11.88
CA GLU A 296 12.98 -54.38 10.58
C GLU A 296 12.75 -55.89 10.79
N SER A 297 11.52 -56.34 10.52
CA SER A 297 11.29 -57.73 10.15
C SER A 297 11.57 -57.86 8.66
N GLY A 298 12.71 -58.48 8.36
CA GLY A 298 13.23 -58.59 7.01
C GLY A 298 12.47 -59.54 6.09
N GLY A 299 12.86 -59.46 4.82
CA GLY A 299 12.88 -60.59 3.89
C GLY A 299 11.57 -60.85 3.14
N GLY A 300 11.36 -60.15 2.03
CA GLY A 300 10.32 -60.48 1.06
C GLY A 300 10.60 -59.86 -0.30
N THR A 301 11.13 -60.68 -1.20
CA THR A 301 11.43 -60.46 -2.62
C THR A 301 10.48 -59.54 -3.39
N GLU A 302 11.10 -58.68 -4.20
CA GLU A 302 10.49 -57.89 -5.28
C GLU A 302 9.59 -58.75 -6.18
N ASN A 303 8.35 -58.31 -6.38
CA ASN A 303 7.66 -58.30 -7.67
C ASN A 303 6.26 -57.65 -7.56
N GLY A 304 6.01 -56.67 -8.45
CA GLY A 304 4.72 -56.52 -9.10
C GLY A 304 3.61 -55.75 -8.39
N ALA A 305 3.47 -54.48 -8.78
CA ALA A 305 2.22 -53.74 -8.98
C ALA A 305 1.29 -53.40 -7.80
N SER A 306 0.73 -52.19 -7.93
CA SER A 306 -0.53 -51.69 -7.37
C SER A 306 -0.47 -50.85 -6.08
N GLY A 307 -0.90 -49.60 -6.23
CA GLY A 307 -1.63 -48.87 -5.19
C GLY A 307 -1.03 -47.51 -4.84
N ALA A 308 -1.29 -46.49 -5.68
CA ALA A 308 -1.30 -45.12 -5.18
C ALA A 308 -2.22 -45.08 -3.95
N ALA A 309 -1.64 -44.83 -2.77
CA ALA A 309 -2.39 -44.71 -1.54
C ALA A 309 -3.41 -43.56 -1.71
N ARG A 310 -4.69 -43.89 -1.89
CA ARG A 310 -5.79 -42.94 -1.73
C ARG A 310 -5.70 -42.41 -0.31
N GLY A 311 -5.25 -41.16 -0.15
CA GLY A 311 -5.24 -40.47 1.13
C GLY A 311 -6.63 -40.53 1.76
N GLN A 312 -6.70 -40.96 3.01
CA GLN A 312 -7.93 -40.92 3.80
C GLN A 312 -8.44 -39.47 3.85
N ALA A 313 -9.76 -39.30 3.70
CA ALA A 313 -10.39 -38.00 3.79
C ALA A 313 -10.08 -37.35 5.16
N PRO A 314 -9.80 -36.04 5.23
CA PRO A 314 -9.51 -35.35 6.47
C PRO A 314 -10.60 -35.58 7.52
N ALA A 315 -10.21 -35.75 8.79
CA ALA A 315 -11.16 -35.88 9.89
C ALA A 315 -12.06 -34.63 9.97
N PRO A 316 -13.38 -34.77 10.21
CA PRO A 316 -14.30 -33.64 10.37
C PRO A 316 -13.82 -32.67 11.46
N GLY A 317 -13.78 -31.37 11.16
CA GLY A 317 -13.33 -30.34 12.10
C GLY A 317 -11.81 -30.17 12.19
N SER A 318 -11.02 -30.94 11.43
CA SER A 318 -9.58 -30.71 11.30
C SER A 318 -9.28 -29.48 10.42
N PRO A 319 -8.12 -28.81 10.60
CA PRO A 319 -7.68 -27.73 9.71
C PRO A 319 -7.66 -28.14 8.23
N HIS A 320 -7.32 -29.39 7.93
CA HIS A 320 -7.32 -29.93 6.57
C HIS A 320 -8.73 -30.06 5.98
N SER A 321 -9.74 -30.43 6.80
CA SER A 321 -11.13 -30.47 6.36
C SER A 321 -11.69 -29.08 6.05
N LEU A 322 -11.29 -28.09 6.85
CA LEU A 322 -11.63 -26.69 6.64
C LEU A 322 -10.98 -26.14 5.37
N LEU A 323 -9.68 -26.36 5.18
CA LEU A 323 -8.99 -25.97 3.95
C LEU A 323 -9.63 -26.60 2.72
N ALA A 324 -9.96 -27.89 2.76
CA ALA A 324 -10.63 -28.58 1.66
C ALA A 324 -12.01 -27.99 1.33
N ALA A 325 -12.76 -27.54 2.35
CA ALA A 325 -14.04 -26.87 2.14
C ALA A 325 -13.86 -25.49 1.48
N LEU A 326 -12.88 -24.70 1.93
CA LEU A 326 -12.58 -23.40 1.35
C LEU A 326 -12.04 -23.50 -0.08
N ASP A 327 -11.16 -24.48 -0.35
CA ASP A 327 -10.64 -24.79 -1.70
C ASP A 327 -11.75 -25.18 -2.67
N SER A 328 -12.74 -25.94 -2.18
CA SER A 328 -13.87 -26.38 -3.00
C SER A 328 -14.78 -25.21 -3.41
N ALA A 329 -14.89 -24.20 -2.54
CA ALA A 329 -15.82 -23.10 -2.72
C ALA A 329 -15.21 -21.86 -3.39
N THR A 330 -13.91 -21.64 -3.24
CA THR A 330 -13.25 -20.40 -3.66
C THR A 330 -12.81 -20.48 -5.12
N VAL A 331 -13.01 -19.40 -5.87
CA VAL A 331 -12.69 -19.29 -7.30
C VAL A 331 -11.78 -18.10 -7.57
N LEU A 332 -10.90 -18.27 -8.55
CA LEU A 332 -10.19 -17.19 -9.23
C LEU A 332 -11.15 -16.55 -10.23
N VAL A 333 -11.30 -15.23 -10.14
CA VAL A 333 -12.12 -14.44 -11.07
C VAL A 333 -11.19 -13.69 -12.01
N LEU A 334 -11.43 -13.84 -13.31
CA LEU A 334 -10.72 -13.22 -14.41
C LEU A 334 -11.72 -12.36 -15.19
N ALA A 335 -11.60 -11.04 -15.05
CA ALA A 335 -12.51 -10.06 -15.62
C ALA A 335 -11.81 -9.29 -16.76
N PRO A 336 -12.01 -9.68 -18.03
CA PRO A 336 -11.43 -8.98 -19.16
C PRO A 336 -12.11 -7.62 -19.35
N SER A 337 -11.32 -6.58 -19.55
CA SER A 337 -11.70 -5.24 -19.97
C SER A 337 -10.99 -4.91 -21.30
N ALA A 338 -11.38 -3.81 -21.97
CA ALA A 338 -10.97 -3.48 -23.35
C ALA A 338 -9.46 -3.64 -23.61
N ASP A 339 -8.60 -3.23 -22.67
CA ASP A 339 -7.14 -3.27 -22.80
C ASP A 339 -6.43 -3.95 -21.61
N SER A 340 -7.15 -4.58 -20.69
CA SER A 340 -6.57 -5.15 -19.46
C SER A 340 -7.34 -6.33 -18.90
N LEU A 341 -6.68 -7.19 -18.12
CA LEU A 341 -7.31 -8.26 -17.36
C LEU A 341 -7.29 -7.92 -15.87
N SER A 342 -8.47 -7.74 -15.27
CA SER A 342 -8.62 -7.66 -13.82
C SER A 342 -8.65 -9.08 -13.24
N THR A 343 -7.99 -9.27 -12.11
CA THR A 343 -7.98 -10.55 -11.40
C THR A 343 -8.35 -10.36 -9.93
N GLY A 344 -9.15 -11.28 -9.41
CA GLY A 344 -9.61 -11.27 -8.03
C GLY A 344 -10.08 -12.64 -7.59
N SER A 345 -10.74 -12.71 -6.45
CA SER A 345 -11.29 -13.94 -5.90
C SER A 345 -12.82 -13.86 -5.80
N GLY A 346 -13.45 -15.01 -5.68
CA GLY A 346 -14.88 -15.15 -5.40
C GLY A 346 -15.13 -16.45 -4.66
N PHE A 347 -16.35 -16.69 -4.20
CA PHE A 347 -16.71 -17.99 -3.65
C PHE A 347 -18.16 -18.36 -3.91
N PHE A 348 -18.42 -19.65 -4.03
CA PHE A 348 -19.76 -20.19 -4.20
C PHE A 348 -20.60 -19.96 -2.93
N VAL A 349 -21.73 -19.28 -3.09
CA VAL A 349 -22.78 -19.11 -2.06
C VAL A 349 -23.99 -20.02 -2.31
N SER A 350 -24.06 -20.58 -3.51
CA SER A 350 -24.94 -21.69 -3.89
C SER A 350 -24.20 -22.59 -4.90
N GLN A 351 -24.87 -23.63 -5.41
CA GLN A 351 -24.32 -24.45 -6.50
C GLN A 351 -23.94 -23.65 -7.75
N ARG A 352 -24.62 -22.53 -8.07
CA ARG A 352 -24.41 -21.78 -9.31
C ARG A 352 -24.05 -20.31 -9.11
N GLU A 353 -24.30 -19.79 -7.93
CA GLU A 353 -24.07 -18.40 -7.59
C GLU A 353 -22.72 -18.23 -6.88
N ILE A 354 -21.92 -17.29 -7.38
CA ILE A 354 -20.63 -16.90 -6.83
C ILE A 354 -20.72 -15.45 -6.37
N LEU A 355 -20.29 -15.17 -5.15
CA LEU A 355 -20.15 -13.83 -4.61
C LEU A 355 -18.70 -13.35 -4.80
N THR A 356 -18.54 -12.09 -5.20
CA THR A 356 -17.24 -11.40 -5.32
C THR A 356 -17.43 -9.90 -5.04
N ASN A 357 -16.38 -9.09 -5.16
CA ASN A 357 -16.49 -7.63 -5.08
C ASN A 357 -16.92 -7.03 -6.43
N ASN A 358 -17.60 -5.88 -6.40
CA ASN A 358 -18.00 -5.17 -7.61
C ASN A 358 -16.78 -4.62 -8.37
N HIS A 359 -15.79 -4.05 -7.66
CA HIS A 359 -14.56 -3.53 -8.32
C HIS A 359 -13.75 -4.62 -9.05
N VAL A 360 -13.87 -5.89 -8.68
CA VAL A 360 -13.16 -7.01 -9.35
C VAL A 360 -13.67 -7.17 -10.78
N VAL A 361 -14.97 -6.98 -10.98
CA VAL A 361 -15.66 -7.16 -12.26
C VAL A 361 -16.00 -5.82 -12.94
N GLU A 362 -15.59 -4.72 -12.34
CA GLU A 362 -15.76 -3.38 -12.87
C GLU A 362 -14.95 -3.22 -14.16
N GLY A 363 -15.63 -2.85 -15.25
CA GLY A 363 -15.04 -2.81 -16.59
C GLY A 363 -15.22 -4.10 -17.41
N ALA A 364 -15.68 -5.21 -16.81
CA ALA A 364 -16.04 -6.39 -17.59
C ALA A 364 -17.33 -6.15 -18.38
N GLY A 365 -17.37 -6.57 -19.65
CA GLY A 365 -18.52 -6.45 -20.55
C GLY A 365 -19.72 -7.36 -20.21
N GLY A 366 -19.94 -7.67 -18.93
CA GLY A 366 -21.03 -8.52 -18.43
C GLY A 366 -20.71 -10.02 -18.34
N THR A 367 -19.62 -10.47 -18.94
CA THR A 367 -19.12 -11.85 -18.84
C THR A 367 -17.69 -11.84 -18.29
N VAL A 368 -17.44 -12.71 -17.32
CA VAL A 368 -16.12 -12.96 -16.74
C VAL A 368 -15.78 -14.45 -16.84
N PHE A 369 -14.54 -14.83 -16.58
CA PHE A 369 -14.14 -16.23 -16.45
C PHE A 369 -13.85 -16.55 -15.00
N VAL A 370 -14.30 -17.72 -14.53
CA VAL A 370 -14.00 -18.22 -13.18
C VAL A 370 -13.31 -19.57 -13.27
N ALA A 371 -12.36 -19.78 -12.37
CA ALA A 371 -11.54 -20.99 -12.33
C ALA A 371 -11.32 -21.44 -10.89
N SER A 372 -11.35 -22.74 -10.63
CA SER A 372 -10.97 -23.31 -9.33
C SER A 372 -10.61 -24.78 -9.49
N LYS A 373 -9.98 -25.34 -8.45
CA LYS A 373 -9.73 -26.77 -8.32
C LYS A 373 -11.02 -27.59 -8.43
N ALA A 374 -12.12 -27.12 -7.83
CA ALA A 374 -13.42 -27.80 -7.89
C ALA A 374 -14.07 -27.77 -9.27
N LEU A 375 -13.90 -26.67 -10.02
CA LEU A 375 -14.37 -26.55 -11.40
C LEU A 375 -13.52 -27.38 -12.37
N GLY A 376 -12.22 -27.52 -12.08
CA GLY A 376 -11.24 -28.24 -12.91
C GLY A 376 -10.97 -27.61 -14.27
N ARG A 377 -11.71 -26.57 -14.65
CA ARG A 377 -11.59 -25.80 -15.89
C ARG A 377 -11.99 -24.34 -15.66
N ALA A 378 -11.54 -23.45 -16.53
CA ALA A 378 -12.04 -22.08 -16.57
C ALA A 378 -13.41 -22.11 -17.25
N VAL A 379 -14.43 -21.52 -16.61
CA VAL A 379 -15.79 -21.45 -17.14
C VAL A 379 -16.25 -20.00 -17.25
N PRO A 380 -17.00 -19.63 -18.29
CA PRO A 380 -17.63 -18.32 -18.33
C PRO A 380 -18.69 -18.18 -17.25
N ALA A 381 -18.73 -17.03 -16.59
CA ALA A 381 -19.75 -16.63 -15.64
C ALA A 381 -20.36 -15.29 -16.04
N ARG A 382 -21.68 -15.17 -15.88
CA ARG A 382 -22.40 -13.92 -16.15
C ARG A 382 -22.48 -13.07 -14.91
N VAL A 383 -22.28 -11.76 -15.05
CA VAL A 383 -22.55 -10.78 -14.00
C VAL A 383 -24.05 -10.57 -13.90
N VAL A 384 -24.68 -11.11 -12.85
CA VAL A 384 -26.14 -11.06 -12.63
C VAL A 384 -26.54 -9.76 -11.96
N ALA A 385 -25.77 -9.33 -10.97
CA ALA A 385 -26.04 -8.11 -10.21
C ALA A 385 -24.76 -7.49 -9.68
N ARG A 386 -24.81 -6.17 -9.45
CA ARG A 386 -23.71 -5.37 -8.91
C ARG A 386 -24.28 -4.37 -7.92
N SER A 387 -23.50 -4.05 -6.90
CA SER A 387 -23.80 -2.93 -6.00
C SER A 387 -23.69 -1.60 -6.75
N ALA A 388 -24.36 -0.57 -6.24
CA ALA A 388 -24.48 0.72 -6.94
C ALA A 388 -23.14 1.48 -7.07
N SER A 389 -22.18 1.21 -6.19
CA SER A 389 -20.87 1.88 -6.17
C SER A 389 -19.79 0.89 -5.73
N SER A 390 -18.58 1.05 -6.25
CA SER A 390 -17.34 0.40 -5.78
C SER A 390 -16.49 1.33 -4.90
N GLU A 391 -16.96 2.54 -4.61
CA GLU A 391 -16.23 3.52 -3.79
C GLU A 391 -16.01 3.04 -2.36
N THR A 392 -14.86 3.39 -1.80
CA THR A 392 -14.47 3.04 -0.43
C THR A 392 -15.54 3.46 0.58
N GLY A 393 -16.02 2.49 1.36
CA GLY A 393 -17.02 2.72 2.42
C GLY A 393 -18.46 2.40 2.00
N ASN A 394 -18.72 2.15 0.71
CA ASN A 394 -19.99 1.64 0.21
C ASN A 394 -19.98 0.10 0.09
N PRO A 395 -21.16 -0.55 0.04
CA PRO A 395 -21.25 -1.96 -0.27
C PRO A 395 -20.70 -2.24 -1.67
N ASP A 396 -19.69 -3.10 -1.76
CA ASP A 396 -18.95 -3.40 -2.98
C ASP A 396 -19.06 -4.90 -3.28
N PHE A 397 -20.25 -5.33 -3.72
CA PHE A 397 -20.56 -6.72 -4.04
C PHE A 397 -21.01 -6.90 -5.49
N ALA A 398 -20.61 -8.02 -6.11
CA ALA A 398 -21.15 -8.50 -7.36
C ALA A 398 -21.57 -9.97 -7.26
N LEU A 399 -22.67 -10.31 -7.92
CA LEU A 399 -23.20 -11.65 -8.04
C LEU A 399 -22.89 -12.19 -9.43
N LEU A 400 -22.17 -13.31 -9.47
CA LEU A 400 -21.87 -14.03 -10.69
C LEU A 400 -22.69 -15.32 -10.74
N ARG A 401 -23.03 -15.77 -11.95
CA ARG A 401 -23.69 -17.05 -12.18
C ARG A 401 -22.98 -17.87 -13.23
N VAL A 402 -22.70 -19.11 -12.90
CA VAL A 402 -22.26 -20.15 -13.84
C VAL A 402 -23.44 -21.05 -14.19
N ASP A 403 -23.50 -21.51 -15.44
CA ASP A 403 -24.60 -22.37 -15.88
C ASP A 403 -24.43 -23.82 -15.40
N ASP A 404 -23.20 -24.34 -15.46
CA ASP A 404 -22.86 -25.74 -15.19
C ASP A 404 -21.70 -25.89 -14.19
N ALA A 405 -22.01 -25.72 -12.91
CA ALA A 405 -21.09 -26.10 -11.83
C ALA A 405 -21.17 -27.63 -11.57
N PRO A 406 -20.02 -28.31 -11.39
CA PRO A 406 -20.00 -29.72 -11.04
C PRO A 406 -20.48 -29.95 -9.61
N SER A 407 -21.01 -31.14 -9.34
CA SER A 407 -21.49 -31.55 -8.01
C SER A 407 -20.38 -31.66 -6.96
N THR A 408 -19.12 -31.47 -7.34
CA THR A 408 -17.94 -31.36 -6.46
C THR A 408 -17.87 -30.01 -5.76
N VAL A 409 -18.55 -28.98 -6.27
CA VAL A 409 -18.63 -27.67 -5.61
C VAL A 409 -19.40 -27.81 -4.29
N ARG A 410 -18.82 -27.26 -3.23
CA ARG A 410 -19.43 -27.13 -1.91
C ARG A 410 -19.54 -25.64 -1.58
N PRO A 411 -20.74 -25.05 -1.68
CA PRO A 411 -20.92 -23.64 -1.36
C PRO A 411 -20.67 -23.36 0.12
N LEU A 412 -20.18 -22.15 0.43
CA LEU A 412 -20.02 -21.72 1.82
C LEU A 412 -21.33 -21.20 2.39
N HIS A 413 -21.57 -21.54 3.65
CA HIS A 413 -22.60 -20.89 4.45
C HIS A 413 -22.17 -19.49 4.84
N LEU A 414 -23.13 -18.57 4.92
CA LEU A 414 -22.89 -17.23 5.46
C LEU A 414 -23.28 -17.20 6.95
N SER A 415 -22.48 -16.51 7.76
CA SER A 415 -22.73 -16.35 9.19
C SER A 415 -22.54 -14.90 9.60
N THR A 416 -23.48 -14.37 10.38
CA THR A 416 -23.32 -13.08 11.06
C THR A 416 -22.71 -13.21 12.45
N GLU A 417 -22.57 -14.44 12.94
CA GLU A 417 -21.98 -14.75 14.24
C GLU A 417 -20.45 -14.64 14.16
N ILE A 418 -19.93 -13.45 14.49
CA ILE A 418 -18.50 -13.18 14.62
C ILE A 418 -18.28 -12.06 15.65
N ALA A 419 -17.26 -12.22 16.50
CA ALA A 419 -16.88 -11.28 17.54
C ALA A 419 -15.40 -10.88 17.42
N ARG A 420 -15.00 -9.83 18.15
CA ARG A 420 -13.58 -9.47 18.26
C ARG A 420 -12.82 -10.61 18.92
N LEU A 421 -11.56 -10.80 18.53
CA LEU A 421 -10.66 -11.89 18.91
C LEU A 421 -11.00 -13.25 18.30
N ASP A 422 -12.16 -13.42 17.65
CA ASP A 422 -12.46 -14.66 16.93
C ASP A 422 -11.43 -14.91 15.83
N SER A 423 -11.02 -16.18 15.71
CA SER A 423 -10.11 -16.61 14.65
C SER A 423 -10.82 -16.58 13.31
N VAL A 424 -10.16 -16.02 12.32
CA VAL A 424 -10.64 -15.93 10.94
C VAL A 424 -9.56 -16.40 9.97
N ILE A 425 -10.00 -16.90 8.82
CA ILE A 425 -9.13 -17.34 7.73
C ILE A 425 -9.57 -16.59 6.48
N ALA A 426 -8.63 -15.88 5.86
CA ALA A 426 -8.86 -15.24 4.56
C ALA A 426 -8.37 -16.20 3.46
N GLY A 427 -9.26 -16.54 2.53
CA GLY A 427 -8.95 -17.33 1.35
C GLY A 427 -9.00 -16.52 0.06
N GLY A 428 -8.09 -16.79 -0.87
CA GLY A 428 -8.11 -16.19 -2.20
C GLY A 428 -6.89 -16.51 -3.06
N PHE A 429 -6.77 -15.77 -4.17
CA PHE A 429 -5.71 -15.90 -5.17
C PHE A 429 -4.88 -14.60 -5.25
N PRO A 430 -4.04 -14.30 -4.25
CA PRO A 430 -3.24 -13.09 -4.23
C PRO A 430 -2.24 -13.03 -5.38
N SER A 431 -2.31 -12.00 -6.21
CA SER A 431 -1.53 -11.91 -7.45
C SER A 431 -0.01 -12.00 -7.21
N PHE A 432 0.48 -11.51 -6.07
CA PHE A 432 1.90 -11.59 -5.72
C PHE A 432 2.37 -13.04 -5.54
N VAL A 433 1.64 -13.85 -4.75
CA VAL A 433 2.00 -15.26 -4.53
C VAL A 433 1.74 -16.07 -5.80
N MET A 434 0.60 -15.81 -6.45
CA MET A 434 0.19 -16.50 -7.67
C MET A 434 1.10 -16.22 -8.86
N SER A 435 1.81 -15.09 -8.90
CA SER A 435 2.78 -14.78 -9.96
C SER A 435 3.94 -15.78 -10.03
N MET A 436 4.23 -16.47 -8.92
CA MET A 436 5.26 -17.51 -8.82
C MET A 436 4.72 -18.90 -9.21
N ASP A 437 3.40 -19.06 -9.31
CA ASP A 437 2.72 -20.31 -9.64
C ASP A 437 2.66 -20.49 -11.17
N SER A 438 3.16 -21.62 -11.66
CA SER A 438 3.20 -21.93 -13.09
C SER A 438 1.81 -22.19 -13.67
N THR A 439 0.90 -22.78 -12.90
CA THR A 439 -0.50 -23.02 -13.28
C THR A 439 -1.24 -21.70 -13.45
N TYR A 440 -1.09 -20.77 -12.50
CA TYR A 440 -1.66 -19.44 -12.61
C TYR A 440 -1.18 -18.69 -13.85
N ARG A 441 0.13 -18.70 -14.11
CA ARG A 441 0.71 -18.10 -15.33
C ARG A 441 0.20 -18.77 -16.61
N ALA A 442 0.02 -20.10 -16.60
CA ALA A 442 -0.55 -20.83 -17.73
C ALA A 442 -1.99 -20.37 -18.01
N ILE A 443 -2.82 -20.25 -16.97
CA ILE A 443 -4.21 -19.78 -17.07
C ILE A 443 -4.28 -18.38 -17.66
N LEU A 444 -3.42 -17.46 -17.20
CA LEU A 444 -3.36 -16.09 -17.76
C LEU A 444 -2.96 -16.06 -19.24
N ASN A 445 -2.21 -17.06 -19.71
CA ASN A 445 -1.86 -17.24 -21.11
C ASN A 445 -2.87 -18.10 -21.89
N GLY A 446 -4.02 -18.44 -21.29
CA GLY A 446 -5.08 -19.23 -21.90
C GLY A 446 -4.91 -20.75 -21.83
N ASP A 447 -3.87 -21.25 -21.18
CA ASP A 447 -3.68 -22.69 -20.93
C ASP A 447 -4.36 -23.11 -19.63
N THR A 448 -5.44 -23.87 -19.76
CA THR A 448 -6.27 -24.35 -18.66
C THR A 448 -5.98 -25.79 -18.24
N THR A 449 -4.96 -26.43 -18.83
CA THR A 449 -4.69 -27.87 -18.62
C THR A 449 -4.21 -28.21 -17.20
N GLY A 450 -3.57 -27.27 -16.51
CA GLY A 450 -3.05 -27.43 -15.15
C GLY A 450 -4.03 -27.09 -14.03
N LEU A 451 -5.28 -26.71 -14.31
CA LEU A 451 -6.20 -26.10 -13.33
C LEU A 451 -6.50 -26.93 -12.09
N ALA A 452 -6.36 -28.26 -12.15
CA ALA A 452 -6.49 -29.13 -10.99
C ALA A 452 -5.40 -28.88 -9.92
N ASN A 453 -4.29 -28.24 -10.30
CA ASN A 453 -3.17 -27.88 -9.43
C ASN A 453 -3.25 -26.42 -8.96
N LEU A 454 -4.30 -25.67 -9.33
CA LEU A 454 -4.50 -24.32 -8.83
C LEU A 454 -4.91 -24.39 -7.36
N GLU A 455 -4.05 -23.91 -6.47
CA GLU A 455 -4.29 -23.90 -5.03
C GLU A 455 -4.59 -22.49 -4.53
N MET A 456 -5.62 -22.37 -3.69
CA MET A 456 -5.94 -21.12 -3.03
C MET A 456 -4.91 -20.85 -1.93
N VAL A 457 -4.55 -19.58 -1.76
CA VAL A 457 -3.74 -19.15 -0.63
C VAL A 457 -4.65 -18.82 0.54
N VAL A 458 -4.31 -19.34 1.72
CA VAL A 458 -5.00 -19.02 2.97
C VAL A 458 -4.08 -18.29 3.94
N THR A 459 -4.63 -17.31 4.67
CA THR A 459 -3.94 -16.66 5.78
C THR A 459 -4.85 -16.63 6.99
N GLN A 460 -4.29 -16.87 8.18
CA GLN A 460 -5.03 -16.87 9.43
C GLN A 460 -4.79 -15.57 10.19
N GLY A 461 -5.79 -15.11 10.94
CA GLY A 461 -5.69 -14.01 11.88
C GLY A 461 -6.89 -13.96 12.80
N ASN A 462 -7.13 -12.79 13.40
CA ASN A 462 -8.24 -12.56 14.31
C ASN A 462 -8.98 -11.28 13.93
N VAL A 463 -10.26 -11.21 14.29
CA VAL A 463 -11.03 -9.97 14.20
C VAL A 463 -10.49 -8.96 15.21
N MET A 464 -10.07 -7.80 14.71
CA MET A 464 -9.52 -6.70 15.52
C MET A 464 -10.61 -5.70 15.88
N ALA A 465 -11.45 -5.33 14.92
CA ALA A 465 -12.52 -4.34 15.12
C ALA A 465 -13.67 -4.57 14.14
N MET A 466 -14.86 -4.10 14.51
CA MET A 466 -16.03 -4.04 13.63
C MET A 466 -16.64 -2.64 13.76
N PRO A 467 -16.05 -1.64 13.07
CA PRO A 467 -16.52 -0.26 13.11
C PRO A 467 -18.02 -0.15 12.79
N GLN A 468 -18.73 0.68 13.56
CA GLN A 468 -20.14 1.00 13.32
C GLN A 468 -20.22 2.41 12.75
N GLY A 469 -21.08 2.63 11.75
CA GLY A 469 -21.41 3.96 11.22
C GLY A 469 -21.06 4.23 9.75
N GLY A 470 -20.35 3.31 9.08
CA GLY A 470 -20.16 3.36 7.62
C GLY A 470 -21.40 2.88 6.84
N ALA A 471 -21.48 3.24 5.55
CA ALA A 471 -22.55 2.76 4.66
C ALA A 471 -22.48 1.25 4.42
N ALA A 472 -21.27 0.67 4.42
CA ALA A 472 -21.03 -0.76 4.54
C ALA A 472 -20.58 -1.17 5.95
N LYS A 473 -21.03 -2.35 6.40
CA LYS A 473 -20.49 -3.04 7.56
C LYS A 473 -19.15 -3.67 7.20
N VAL A 474 -18.10 -3.33 7.95
CA VAL A 474 -16.74 -3.82 7.71
C VAL A 474 -16.20 -4.55 8.93
N ILE A 475 -15.45 -5.62 8.68
CA ILE A 475 -14.70 -6.40 9.64
C ILE A 475 -13.23 -6.07 9.43
N THR A 476 -12.56 -5.52 10.44
CA THR A 476 -11.12 -5.30 10.45
C THR A 476 -10.43 -6.50 11.08
N HIS A 477 -9.44 -7.10 10.42
CA HIS A 477 -8.78 -8.32 10.87
C HIS A 477 -7.27 -8.32 10.65
N SER A 478 -6.56 -9.21 11.35
CA SER A 478 -5.11 -9.38 11.21
C SER A 478 -4.71 -10.38 10.13
N ALA A 479 -5.65 -11.15 9.56
CA ALA A 479 -5.34 -12.09 8.47
C ALA A 479 -4.80 -11.33 7.25
N ASN A 480 -3.62 -11.72 6.77
CA ASN A 480 -2.92 -11.02 5.71
C ASN A 480 -3.67 -11.13 4.38
N ILE A 481 -4.12 -9.99 3.85
CA ILE A 481 -4.65 -9.90 2.48
C ILE A 481 -3.78 -8.98 1.63
N SER A 482 -3.94 -9.11 0.33
CA SER A 482 -3.20 -8.40 -0.72
C SER A 482 -4.05 -8.39 -1.99
N PRO A 483 -3.71 -7.55 -3.00
CA PRO A 483 -4.39 -7.57 -4.29
C PRO A 483 -4.52 -9.00 -4.84
N GLY A 484 -5.71 -9.34 -5.32
CA GLY A 484 -6.09 -10.70 -5.76
C GLY A 484 -6.94 -11.47 -4.74
N ASN A 485 -6.83 -11.19 -3.43
CA ASN A 485 -7.74 -11.77 -2.42
C ASN A 485 -9.13 -11.13 -2.44
N SER A 486 -9.26 -9.93 -3.01
CA SER A 486 -10.51 -9.17 -3.03
C SER A 486 -11.63 -9.98 -3.69
N GLY A 487 -12.74 -10.10 -2.99
CA GLY A 487 -13.90 -10.91 -3.36
C GLY A 487 -13.89 -12.34 -2.81
N GLY A 488 -12.75 -12.81 -2.28
CA GLY A 488 -12.64 -14.13 -1.63
C GLY A 488 -13.28 -14.15 -0.23
N PRO A 489 -13.49 -15.33 0.37
CA PRO A 489 -14.15 -15.45 1.66
C PRO A 489 -13.21 -15.10 2.84
N LEU A 490 -13.75 -14.39 3.82
CA LEU A 490 -13.24 -14.40 5.19
C LEU A 490 -14.09 -15.40 5.98
N SER A 491 -13.52 -16.53 6.39
CA SER A 491 -14.24 -17.58 7.11
C SER A 491 -13.91 -17.61 8.60
N ASP A 492 -14.85 -18.10 9.41
CA ASP A 492 -14.55 -18.53 10.77
C ASP A 492 -13.87 -19.91 10.80
N ALA A 493 -13.55 -20.39 12.01
CA ALA A 493 -12.95 -21.71 12.23
C ALA A 493 -13.86 -22.90 11.87
N CYS A 494 -15.14 -22.66 11.55
CA CYS A 494 -16.11 -23.66 11.12
C CYS A 494 -16.30 -23.68 9.60
N GLY A 495 -15.58 -22.84 8.85
CA GLY A 495 -15.68 -22.76 7.40
C GLY A 495 -16.91 -22.02 6.90
N ARG A 496 -17.50 -21.17 7.74
CA ARG A 496 -18.61 -20.29 7.36
C ARG A 496 -18.03 -18.94 6.99
N ALA A 497 -18.45 -18.38 5.87
CA ALA A 497 -18.04 -17.06 5.44
C ALA A 497 -18.73 -15.99 6.30
N VAL A 498 -17.93 -15.26 7.07
CA VAL A 498 -18.36 -14.14 7.93
C VAL A 498 -18.14 -12.79 7.24
N GLY A 499 -17.40 -12.78 6.13
CA GLY A 499 -17.26 -11.61 5.27
C GLY A 499 -16.65 -11.91 3.91
N VAL A 500 -16.50 -10.86 3.11
CA VAL A 500 -15.88 -10.87 1.78
C VAL A 500 -14.63 -10.00 1.84
N ASN A 501 -13.46 -10.59 1.62
CA ASN A 501 -12.17 -9.91 1.69
C ASN A 501 -12.17 -8.70 0.75
N THR A 502 -11.76 -7.53 1.25
CA THR A 502 -11.59 -6.33 0.43
C THR A 502 -10.31 -5.61 0.83
N PHE A 503 -9.53 -5.18 -0.16
CA PHE A 503 -8.28 -4.50 0.12
C PHE A 503 -8.52 -3.00 0.15
N ILE A 504 -8.46 -2.39 1.34
CA ILE A 504 -8.59 -0.94 1.52
C ILE A 504 -7.25 -0.40 2.03
N VAL A 505 -6.62 0.48 1.27
CA VAL A 505 -5.52 1.31 1.75
C VAL A 505 -6.13 2.60 2.27
N LEU A 506 -6.12 2.80 3.58
CA LEU A 506 -6.51 4.08 4.17
C LEU A 506 -5.31 5.03 4.07
N ASP A 507 -5.48 6.09 3.30
CA ASP A 507 -4.51 7.16 3.11
C ASP A 507 -4.49 8.06 4.35
N GLY A 508 -3.31 8.36 4.91
CA GLY A 508 -3.19 9.27 6.05
C GLY A 508 -2.01 8.99 6.99
N GLY A 509 -0.79 9.29 6.57
CA GLY A 509 0.38 9.59 7.42
C GLY A 509 0.95 8.48 8.32
N ASN A 510 0.18 7.42 8.60
CA ASN A 510 0.58 6.26 9.40
C ASN A 510 0.46 5.01 8.52
N VAL A 511 1.60 4.36 8.26
CA VAL A 511 1.69 3.10 7.50
C VAL A 511 1.16 1.94 8.34
N GLN A 512 -0.11 1.97 8.72
CA GLN A 512 -0.78 0.80 9.27
C GLN A 512 -1.60 0.16 8.16
N LYS A 513 -1.06 -0.95 7.62
CA LYS A 513 -1.82 -1.83 6.75
C LYS A 513 -2.90 -2.52 7.58
N LEU A 514 -4.13 -2.04 7.48
CA LEU A 514 -5.30 -2.71 8.01
C LEU A 514 -5.92 -3.58 6.93
N ASN A 515 -6.33 -4.80 7.29
CA ASN A 515 -7.04 -5.70 6.40
C ASN A 515 -8.53 -5.62 6.70
N PHE A 516 -9.35 -5.48 5.67
CA PHE A 516 -10.79 -5.31 5.79
C PHE A 516 -11.54 -6.40 5.04
N SER A 517 -12.73 -6.70 5.52
CA SER A 517 -13.70 -7.54 4.83
C SER A 517 -15.09 -6.91 4.95
N LEU A 518 -15.88 -6.94 3.88
CA LEU A 518 -17.28 -6.55 3.93
C LEU A 518 -18.06 -7.62 4.71
N GLY A 519 -18.83 -7.22 5.71
CA GLY A 519 -19.51 -8.16 6.60
C GLY A 519 -20.59 -8.99 5.90
N ALA A 520 -20.76 -10.24 6.33
CA ALA A 520 -21.76 -11.15 5.77
C ALA A 520 -23.20 -10.63 5.85
N SER A 521 -23.52 -9.76 6.82
CA SER A 521 -24.86 -9.17 6.94
C SER A 521 -25.28 -8.33 5.72
N ASP A 522 -24.37 -7.54 5.16
CA ASP A 522 -24.64 -6.78 3.94
C ASP A 522 -24.60 -7.68 2.70
N ALA A 523 -23.74 -8.71 2.69
CA ALA A 523 -23.72 -9.72 1.63
C ALA A 523 -25.05 -10.49 1.56
N ILE A 524 -25.60 -10.94 2.69
CA ILE A 524 -26.90 -11.61 2.78
C ILE A 524 -28.02 -10.70 2.27
N ARG A 525 -28.00 -9.41 2.63
CA ARG A 525 -28.98 -8.43 2.13
C ARG A 525 -28.89 -8.27 0.62
N PHE A 526 -27.68 -8.14 0.08
CA PHE A 526 -27.43 -8.04 -1.35
C PHE A 526 -27.90 -9.29 -2.12
N LEU A 527 -27.59 -10.49 -1.61
CA LEU A 527 -28.01 -11.76 -2.21
C LEU A 527 -29.53 -11.93 -2.18
N SER A 528 -30.16 -11.62 -1.06
CA SER A 528 -31.62 -11.71 -0.89
C SER A 528 -32.35 -10.74 -1.84
N ALA A 529 -31.84 -9.51 -2.00
CA ALA A 529 -32.39 -8.53 -2.94
C ALA A 529 -32.31 -8.98 -4.41
N ASN A 530 -31.40 -9.90 -4.72
CA ASN A 530 -31.21 -10.47 -6.06
C ASN A 530 -31.76 -11.91 -6.19
N GLY A 531 -32.62 -12.33 -5.27
CA GLY A 531 -33.34 -13.61 -5.34
C GLY A 531 -32.49 -14.85 -5.04
N VAL A 532 -31.36 -14.70 -4.35
CA VAL A 532 -30.50 -15.81 -3.93
C VAL A 532 -30.75 -16.11 -2.45
N THR A 533 -31.36 -17.26 -2.17
CA THR A 533 -31.54 -17.76 -0.81
C THR A 533 -30.27 -18.47 -0.36
N VAL A 534 -29.60 -17.93 0.65
CA VAL A 534 -28.42 -18.52 1.26
C VAL A 534 -28.78 -19.25 2.54
N ALA A 535 -28.13 -20.39 2.78
CA ALA A 535 -28.26 -21.10 4.04
C ALA A 535 -27.44 -20.37 5.11
N GLY A 536 -28.12 -19.55 5.92
CA GLY A 536 -27.57 -18.91 7.11
C GLY A 536 -27.31 -19.93 8.22
N ALA A 537 -26.23 -19.73 8.97
CA ALA A 537 -25.89 -20.55 10.12
C ALA A 537 -25.79 -19.69 11.38
N ASP A 538 -26.91 -19.53 12.08
CA ASP A 538 -27.05 -18.63 13.25
C ASP A 538 -26.54 -19.24 14.56
N GLN A 539 -25.85 -20.40 14.51
CA GLN A 539 -25.29 -21.04 15.69
C GLN A 539 -23.86 -20.55 15.96
N PRO A 540 -23.40 -20.45 17.21
CA PRO A 540 -21.99 -20.15 17.48
C PRO A 540 -21.05 -21.19 16.85
N CYS A 541 -19.91 -20.77 16.31
CA CYS A 541 -18.94 -21.71 15.77
C CYS A 541 -18.31 -22.55 16.89
N ASN A 542 -18.48 -23.87 16.81
CA ASN A 542 -17.72 -24.82 17.63
C ASN A 542 -16.88 -25.73 16.71
N PRO A 543 -15.57 -25.45 16.56
CA PRO A 543 -14.70 -26.20 15.64
C PRO A 543 -14.61 -27.69 15.99
N ALA A 544 -14.81 -28.05 17.26
CA ALA A 544 -14.75 -29.43 17.74
C ALA A 544 -15.93 -30.30 17.26
N THR A 545 -17.03 -29.69 16.81
CA THR A 545 -18.21 -30.43 16.31
C THR A 545 -18.14 -30.73 14.80
N GLY A 546 -17.11 -30.24 14.12
CA GLY A 546 -16.87 -30.45 12.70
C GLY A 546 -17.92 -29.79 11.80
N ILE A 547 -17.56 -29.64 10.52
CA ILE A 547 -18.53 -29.30 9.46
C ILE A 547 -19.54 -30.46 9.43
N ALA A 548 -20.77 -30.21 9.87
CA ALA A 548 -21.84 -31.20 9.75
C ALA A 548 -21.94 -31.60 8.27
N ALA A 549 -21.58 -32.85 8.00
CA ALA A 549 -21.64 -33.43 6.67
C ALA A 549 -23.03 -33.23 6.09
N ALA A 550 -23.07 -32.80 4.82
CA ALA A 550 -24.26 -32.62 4.02
C ALA A 550 -25.28 -33.74 4.27
N ALA A 551 -26.43 -33.39 4.83
CA ALA A 551 -27.61 -34.23 4.71
C ALA A 551 -27.98 -34.26 3.22
N GLY A 552 -27.78 -35.41 2.58
CA GLY A 552 -28.29 -35.68 1.24
C GLY A 552 -29.83 -35.58 1.22
N PRO A 553 -30.43 -35.54 0.02
CA PRO A 553 -31.88 -35.52 -0.11
C PRO A 553 -32.46 -36.74 0.62
N THR A 554 -33.43 -36.48 1.48
CA THR A 554 -34.26 -37.50 2.11
C THR A 554 -34.93 -38.32 1.02
N GLU A 555 -34.47 -39.56 0.82
CA GLU A 555 -35.24 -40.57 0.12
C GLU A 555 -36.54 -40.77 0.92
N GLY A 556 -37.66 -40.39 0.31
CA GLY A 556 -38.98 -40.73 0.82
C GLY A 556 -39.17 -42.26 0.83
N PRO A 557 -39.99 -42.79 1.74
CA PRO A 557 -40.19 -44.24 1.83
C PRO A 557 -40.86 -44.75 0.57
N VAL A 558 -40.18 -45.68 -0.11
CA VAL A 558 -40.79 -46.54 -1.12
C VAL A 558 -41.87 -47.37 -0.42
N LYS A 559 -43.12 -47.20 -0.85
CA LYS A 559 -44.22 -48.14 -0.64
C LYS A 559 -44.50 -48.87 -1.94
#